data_AF-A0A257VCX2-F1
#
_entry.id   AF-A0A257VCX2-F1
#
_cell.length_a   1.000
_cell.length_b   1.000
_cell.length_c   1.000
_cell.angle_alpha   90.00
_cell.angle_beta   90.00
_cell.angle_gamma   90.00
#
_symmetry.space_group_name_H-M   'P 1'
#
loop_
_entity.id
_entity.type
_entity.pdbx_description
1 polymer ?
#
loop_
_entity_poly.entity_id
_entity_poly.type
_entity_poly.pdbx_seq_one_letter_code
_entity_poly.pdbx_strand_id
1 'polypeptide(L)'
;LSVGSPADVAVFSVQKGKFGFVDVYGAKMDGTQMITAEMTFRDGRMYWDLNGLARPSWDKLPKDYGPQADWTWDGVVSSGVRGRK
;
A
#
# COMPACT_ATOMS: atom_id res chain seq x y z
N LEU A 1 16.35 -0.70 9.54
CA LEU A 1 15.48 -1.86 9.82
C LEU A 1 16.17 -2.71 10.88
N SER A 2 16.01 -2.31 12.13
CA SER A 2 16.70 -2.92 13.28
C SER A 2 15.68 -3.10 14.40
N VAL A 3 15.89 -4.12 15.24
CA VAL A 3 15.03 -4.35 16.40
C VAL A 3 15.03 -3.10 17.30
N GLY A 4 13.85 -2.65 17.72
CA GLY A 4 13.65 -1.45 18.55
C GLY A 4 13.55 -0.13 17.80
N SER A 5 13.75 -0.10 16.47
CA SER A 5 13.46 1.09 15.65
C SER A 5 11.97 1.21 15.34
N PRO A 6 11.46 2.42 15.03
CA PRO A 6 10.10 2.60 14.51
C PRO A 6 9.83 1.70 13.29
N ALA A 7 8.61 1.16 13.23
CA ALA A 7 8.21 0.24 12.17
C ALA A 7 7.77 1.00 10.90
N ASP A 8 8.73 1.69 10.29
CA ASP A 8 8.58 2.37 9.00
C ASP A 8 9.06 1.46 7.88
N VAL A 9 8.15 1.06 6.97
CA VAL A 9 8.44 0.07 5.93
C VAL A 9 7.77 0.48 4.61
N ALA A 10 8.52 0.47 3.52
CA ALA A 10 7.97 0.53 2.16
C ALA A 10 8.14 -0.83 1.49
N VAL A 11 7.06 -1.37 0.94
CA VAL A 11 7.04 -2.61 0.18
C VAL A 11 6.93 -2.27 -1.29
N PHE A 12 7.89 -2.78 -2.07
CA PHE A 12 7.93 -2.56 -3.50
C PHE A 12 7.75 -3.88 -4.26
N SER A 13 7.01 -3.82 -5.36
CA SER A 13 7.01 -4.88 -6.39
C SER A 13 7.94 -4.50 -7.53
N VAL A 14 8.56 -5.50 -8.15
CA VAL A 14 9.26 -5.34 -9.42
C VAL A 14 8.34 -5.86 -10.52
N GLN A 15 7.71 -4.94 -11.24
CA GLN A 15 6.88 -5.28 -12.38
C GLN A 15 7.77 -5.57 -13.58
N LYS A 16 7.43 -6.61 -14.34
CA LYS A 16 8.11 -6.98 -15.60
C LYS A 16 7.21 -6.60 -16.77
N GLY A 17 7.75 -5.91 -17.76
CA GLY A 17 6.96 -5.36 -18.86
C GLY A 17 7.81 -4.54 -19.83
N LYS A 18 7.17 -3.70 -20.63
CA LYS A 18 7.85 -2.70 -21.45
C LYS A 18 7.55 -1.32 -20.88
N PHE A 19 8.58 -0.64 -20.38
CA PHE A 19 8.48 0.67 -19.75
C PHE A 19 9.39 1.67 -20.46
N GLY A 20 9.06 2.96 -20.37
CA GLY A 20 9.90 4.05 -20.84
C GLY A 20 10.16 5.04 -19.70
N PHE A 21 11.41 5.43 -19.51
CA PHE A 21 11.85 6.40 -18.51
C PHE A 21 12.43 7.61 -19.21
N VAL A 22 11.97 8.80 -18.86
CA VAL A 22 12.42 10.05 -19.48
C VAL A 22 13.39 10.75 -18.54
N ASP A 23 14.55 11.16 -19.05
CA ASP A 23 15.51 11.96 -18.28
C ASP A 23 15.13 13.45 -18.24
N VAL A 24 15.93 14.25 -17.53
CA VAL A 24 15.70 15.70 -17.39
C VAL A 24 15.82 16.48 -18.71
N TYR A 25 16.42 15.90 -19.76
CA TYR A 25 16.58 16.50 -21.08
C TYR A 25 15.59 15.98 -22.12
N GLY A 26 14.69 15.07 -21.74
CA GLY A 26 13.63 14.54 -22.61
C GLY A 26 14.03 13.31 -23.42
N ALA A 27 15.21 12.71 -23.18
CA ALA A 27 15.58 11.46 -23.82
C ALA A 27 14.87 10.28 -23.16
N LYS A 28 14.38 9.33 -23.97
CA LYS A 28 13.70 8.12 -23.50
C LYS A 28 14.69 6.95 -23.36
N MET A 29 14.68 6.31 -22.21
CA MET A 29 15.30 5.01 -21.96
C MET A 29 14.21 3.93 -21.88
N ASP A 30 14.32 2.89 -22.71
CA ASP A 30 13.47 1.70 -22.59
C ASP A 30 13.96 0.81 -21.45
N GLY A 31 13.02 0.22 -20.71
CA GLY A 31 13.32 -0.73 -19.63
C GLY A 31 12.34 -1.89 -19.58
N THR A 32 12.80 -3.00 -19.01
CA THR A 32 12.03 -4.24 -18.88
C THR A 32 11.41 -4.45 -17.50
N GLN A 33 11.77 -3.59 -16.55
CA GLN A 33 11.35 -3.67 -15.16
C GLN A 33 11.00 -2.28 -14.62
N MET A 34 10.02 -2.21 -13.74
CA MET A 34 9.61 -1.00 -13.03
C MET A 34 9.34 -1.34 -11.56
N ILE A 35 9.82 -0.49 -10.65
CA ILE A 35 9.54 -0.62 -9.23
C ILE A 35 8.24 0.14 -8.92
N THR A 36 7.28 -0.53 -8.28
CA THR A 36 6.01 0.07 -7.86
C THR A 36 5.86 -0.06 -6.35
N ALA A 37 5.40 1.00 -5.68
CA ALA A 37 5.08 0.96 -4.26
C ALA A 37 3.74 0.23 -4.03
N GLU A 38 3.81 -0.96 -3.44
CA GLU A 38 2.64 -1.78 -3.13
C GLU A 38 2.01 -1.38 -1.80
N MET A 39 2.83 -1.18 -0.76
CA MET A 39 2.36 -0.80 0.58
C MET A 39 3.36 0.10 1.30
N THR A 40 2.87 0.99 2.16
CA THR A 40 3.71 1.82 3.05
C THR A 40 3.17 1.78 4.46
N PHE A 41 4.05 1.51 5.41
CA PHE A 41 3.81 1.56 6.84
C PHE A 41 4.63 2.69 7.46
N ARG A 42 4.00 3.42 8.37
CA ARG A 42 4.64 4.42 9.22
C ARG A 42 4.27 4.14 10.67
N ASP A 43 5.27 4.01 11.53
CA ASP A 43 5.13 3.70 12.95
C ASP A 43 4.21 2.49 13.21
N GLY A 44 4.40 1.44 12.40
CA GLY A 44 3.60 0.20 12.47
C GLY A 44 2.20 0.29 11.89
N ARG A 45 1.79 1.46 11.37
CA ARG A 45 0.47 1.67 10.75
C ARG A 45 0.56 1.74 9.24
N MET A 46 -0.35 1.09 8.54
CA MET A 46 -0.45 1.12 7.08
C MET A 46 -1.06 2.43 6.60
N TYR A 47 -0.36 3.17 5.75
CA TYR A 47 -0.82 4.43 5.16
C TYR A 47 -1.00 4.37 3.64
N TRP A 48 -0.54 3.29 3.02
CA TRP A 48 -0.70 3.03 1.59
C TRP A 48 -0.87 1.54 1.36
N ASP A 49 -1.82 1.18 0.50
CA ASP A 49 -2.04 -0.17 -0.01
C ASP A 49 -2.62 -0.05 -1.42
N LEU A 50 -1.78 -0.24 -2.43
CA LEU A 50 -2.13 -0.03 -3.84
C LEU A 50 -3.21 -1.00 -4.31
N ASN A 51 -3.12 -2.27 -3.89
CA ASN A 51 -3.92 -3.36 -4.42
C ASN A 51 -4.83 -4.02 -3.36
N GLY A 52 -4.97 -3.41 -2.18
CA GLY A 52 -5.78 -3.98 -1.10
C GLY A 52 -5.21 -5.28 -0.55
N LEU A 53 -3.88 -5.46 -0.58
CA LEU A 53 -3.21 -6.69 -0.16
C LEU A 53 -3.47 -7.04 1.31
N ALA A 54 -3.70 -6.04 2.15
CA ALA A 54 -4.01 -6.22 3.56
C ALA A 54 -5.53 -6.38 3.83
N ARG A 55 -6.36 -6.50 2.78
CA ARG A 55 -7.82 -6.45 2.89
C ARG A 55 -8.47 -7.79 2.59
N PRO A 56 -9.63 -8.09 3.21
CA PRO A 56 -10.43 -9.23 2.80
C PRO A 56 -10.94 -9.04 1.37
N SER A 57 -11.06 -10.13 0.62
CA SER A 57 -11.65 -10.12 -0.71
C SER A 57 -13.13 -9.72 -0.62
N TRP A 58 -13.55 -8.85 -1.53
CA TRP A 58 -14.90 -8.28 -1.56
C TRP A 58 -16.01 -9.34 -1.60
N ASP A 59 -15.84 -10.33 -2.47
CA ASP A 59 -16.79 -11.42 -2.70
C ASP A 59 -16.96 -12.38 -1.51
N LYS A 60 -16.07 -12.29 -0.51
CA LYS A 60 -16.11 -13.12 0.70
C LYS A 60 -16.80 -12.42 1.87
N LEU A 61 -17.19 -11.16 1.71
CA LEU A 61 -17.87 -10.40 2.75
C LEU A 61 -19.39 -10.64 2.71
N PRO A 62 -20.07 -10.66 3.87
CA PRO A 62 -21.53 -10.72 3.92
C PRO A 62 -22.16 -9.47 3.29
N LYS A 63 -23.41 -9.55 2.83
CA LYS A 63 -24.10 -8.46 2.11
C LYS A 63 -24.20 -7.16 2.92
N ASP A 64 -24.21 -7.26 4.26
CA ASP A 64 -24.35 -6.18 5.22
C ASP A 64 -23.06 -5.91 6.01
N TYR A 65 -21.90 -6.20 5.42
CA TYR A 65 -20.61 -5.95 6.07
C TYR A 65 -20.43 -4.47 6.45
N GLY A 66 -19.90 -4.24 7.65
CA GLY A 66 -19.54 -2.91 8.14
C GLY A 66 -18.13 -2.48 7.72
N PRO A 67 -17.63 -1.34 8.22
CA PRO A 67 -16.25 -0.94 8.00
C PRO A 67 -15.24 -2.04 8.41
N GLN A 68 -14.29 -2.34 7.55
CA GLN A 68 -13.24 -3.36 7.77
C GLN A 68 -11.94 -2.75 8.33
N ALA A 69 -12.04 -1.61 9.03
CA ALA A 69 -10.89 -0.88 9.57
C ALA A 69 -10.50 -1.40 10.96
N ASP A 70 -9.20 -1.42 11.23
CA ASP A 70 -8.64 -1.75 12.55
C ASP A 70 -7.70 -0.62 13.02
N TRP A 71 -8.07 0.06 14.10
CA TRP A 71 -7.33 1.22 14.60
C TRP A 71 -5.90 0.90 15.06
N THR A 72 -5.57 -0.37 15.33
CA THR A 72 -4.25 -0.76 15.83
C THR A 72 -3.18 -0.65 14.76
N TRP A 73 -3.53 -0.87 13.49
CA TRP A 73 -2.57 -0.89 12.38
C TRP A 73 -3.07 -0.17 11.12
N ASP A 74 -4.37 0.01 10.90
CA ASP A 74 -4.90 0.60 9.67
C ASP A 74 -4.90 2.12 9.75
N GLY A 75 -3.97 2.80 9.08
CA GLY A 75 -3.96 4.27 8.94
C GLY A 75 -4.74 4.78 7.72
N VAL A 76 -5.22 3.91 6.83
CA VAL A 76 -5.91 4.28 5.58
C VAL A 76 -7.40 4.52 5.82
N VAL A 77 -8.09 3.59 6.48
CA VAL A 77 -9.56 3.63 6.63
C VAL A 77 -9.97 4.13 8.02
N SER A 78 -9.16 3.88 9.05
CA SER A 78 -9.54 4.21 10.45
C SER A 78 -9.66 5.71 10.73
N SER A 79 -9.02 6.57 9.93
CA SER A 79 -9.05 8.03 10.13
C SER A 79 -10.44 8.65 9.94
N GLY A 80 -11.33 7.98 9.19
CA GLY A 80 -12.71 8.43 8.94
C GLY A 80 -13.79 7.54 9.58
N VAL A 81 -13.48 6.30 9.93
CA VAL A 81 -14.43 5.36 10.53
C VAL A 81 -14.39 5.54 12.05
N ARG A 82 -15.26 6.40 12.58
CA ARG A 82 -15.56 6.34 14.03
C ARG A 82 -16.26 5.01 14.28
N GLY A 83 -15.63 4.15 15.10
CA GLY A 83 -16.28 2.95 15.60
C GLY A 83 -17.67 3.29 16.11
N ARG A 84 -18.68 2.50 15.72
CA ARG A 84 -20.01 2.62 16.33
C ARG A 84 -19.81 2.48 17.84
N LYS A 85 -20.11 3.53 18.59
CA LYS A 85 -20.23 3.46 20.05
C LYS A 85 -21.35 2.51 20.43
#